data_AF-A0A4Y2NEL9-F1
#
_entry.id   AF-A0A4Y2NEL9-F1
#
_cell.length_a   1.000
_cell.length_b   1.000
_cell.length_c   1.000
_cell.angle_alpha   90.00
_cell.angle_beta   90.00
_cell.angle_gamma   90.00
#
_symmetry.space_group_name_H-M   'P 1'
#
loop_
_entity.id
_entity.type
_entity.pdbx_description
1 polymer ?
#
loop_
_entity_poly.entity_id
_entity_poly.type
_entity_poly.pdbx_seq_one_letter_code
_entity_poly.pdbx_strand_id
1 'polypeptide(L)'
;MIFPLQYRYLRLRQLSKNNEIEIVEIRRFVKQNNTRESSPVLVRTRLPGCMKIWFTNQRIQSFIDRPRQCTKCYSFMHPSRVCEKTPVCHSCGTIHSGICQVPQKCVNCQGDHSATSKGCPLYIKEQNIMELKCRNHLTTAEARRIYNQSAKVNYASAVKAHAPINDIEGQINGKMEAMLLKMNEKIESVIQTINAKMEQQANQLVELFERLVESLLQNFSAINKLGGETISPSRKKKAVDKLRKASGVPMQLDAGALG
;
A
#
# COMPACT_ATOMS: atom_id res chain seq x y z
N MET A 1 1.98 -0.53 13.16
CA MET A 1 1.77 0.78 13.81
C MET A 1 1.15 0.56 15.18
N ILE A 2 1.54 1.33 16.21
CA ILE A 2 0.93 1.30 17.55
C ILE A 2 0.13 2.60 17.69
N PHE A 3 -1.18 2.51 17.91
CA PHE A 3 -2.06 3.67 18.05
C PHE A 3 -2.33 4.00 19.54
N PRO A 4 -2.21 5.27 19.98
CA PRO A 4 -2.55 5.65 21.35
C PRO A 4 -4.06 5.75 21.62
N LEU A 5 -4.49 5.05 22.68
CA LEU A 5 -5.59 5.23 23.65
C LEU A 5 -6.94 5.94 23.40
N GLN A 6 -7.37 6.31 22.18
CA GLN A 6 -8.76 6.80 21.98
C GLN A 6 -9.64 5.89 21.11
N TYR A 7 -9.16 4.70 20.73
CA TYR A 7 -9.70 3.96 19.59
C TYR A 7 -10.42 2.67 20.03
N ARG A 8 -11.70 2.84 20.43
CA ARG A 8 -12.66 1.73 20.61
C ARG A 8 -12.79 0.91 19.31
N TYR A 9 -13.02 -0.40 19.48
CA TYR A 9 -13.09 -1.47 18.47
C TYR A 9 -13.89 -1.17 17.19
N LEU A 10 -14.87 -0.27 17.25
CA LEU A 10 -15.69 0.16 16.12
C LEU A 10 -14.91 0.94 15.03
N ARG A 11 -13.69 1.43 15.31
CA ARG A 11 -12.93 2.30 14.39
C ARG A 11 -11.94 1.59 13.46
N LEU A 12 -11.54 0.35 13.73
CA LEU A 12 -10.55 -0.36 12.89
C LEU A 12 -11.14 -0.86 11.57
N ARG A 13 -12.41 -1.30 11.57
CA ARG A 13 -13.14 -1.62 10.32
C ARG A 13 -13.36 -0.37 9.46
N GLN A 14 -13.62 0.78 10.08
CA GLN A 14 -13.73 2.06 9.38
C GLN A 14 -12.39 2.49 8.78
N LEU A 15 -11.28 2.31 9.51
CA LEU A 15 -9.93 2.54 9.01
C LEU A 15 -9.58 1.63 7.83
N SER A 16 -9.94 0.35 7.88
CA SER A 16 -9.76 -0.59 6.77
C SER A 16 -10.57 -0.18 5.54
N LYS A 17 -11.87 0.12 5.71
CA LYS A 17 -12.75 0.58 4.61
C LYS A 17 -12.30 1.91 3.99
N ASN A 18 -11.94 2.89 4.81
CA ASN A 18 -11.58 4.23 4.33
C ASN A 18 -10.21 4.30 3.63
N ASN A 19 -9.39 3.26 3.76
CA ASN A 19 -8.02 3.24 3.25
C ASN A 19 -7.71 2.03 2.37
N GLU A 20 -8.71 1.18 2.08
CA GLU A 20 -8.53 -0.09 1.34
C GLU A 20 -7.42 -0.98 1.92
N ILE A 21 -7.26 -0.95 3.25
CA ILE A 21 -6.20 -1.68 3.95
C ILE A 21 -6.72 -3.05 4.34
N GLU A 22 -6.07 -4.11 3.84
CA GLU A 22 -6.25 -5.47 4.35
C GLU A 22 -5.57 -5.60 5.72
N ILE A 23 -6.36 -5.84 6.77
CA ILE A 23 -5.83 -6.08 8.11
C ILE A 23 -5.49 -7.57 8.23
N VAL A 24 -4.20 -7.91 8.21
CA VAL A 24 -3.72 -9.29 8.26
C VAL A 24 -3.80 -9.87 9.67
N GLU A 25 -3.49 -9.06 10.69
CA GLU A 25 -3.48 -9.52 12.07
C GLU A 25 -3.71 -8.37 13.05
N ILE A 26 -4.53 -8.62 14.07
CA ILE A 26 -4.83 -7.71 15.18
C ILE A 26 -4.37 -8.39 16.47
N ARG A 27 -3.29 -7.90 17.10
CA ARG A 27 -2.89 -8.36 18.45
C ARG A 27 -3.17 -7.30 19.49
N ARG A 28 -3.94 -7.65 20.53
CA ARG A 28 -4.10 -6.82 21.73
C ARG A 28 -3.00 -7.15 22.73
N PHE A 29 -2.33 -6.13 23.28
CA PHE A 29 -1.43 -6.33 24.41
C PHE A 29 -2.20 -6.18 25.72
N VAL A 30 -2.38 -7.26 26.48
CA VAL A 30 -2.97 -7.18 27.83
C VAL A 30 -1.93 -6.56 28.77
N LYS A 31 -2.23 -5.39 29.37
CA LYS A 31 -1.37 -4.77 30.39
C LYS A 31 -1.62 -5.52 31.69
N GLN A 32 -0.59 -6.16 32.27
CA GLN A 32 -0.77 -7.08 33.40
C GLN A 32 -1.32 -6.43 34.69
N ASN A 33 -1.30 -5.10 34.84
CA ASN A 33 -1.61 -4.42 36.13
C ASN A 33 -2.51 -3.16 36.04
N ASN A 34 -3.44 -3.01 35.09
CA ASN A 34 -4.37 -1.88 35.17
C ASN A 34 -5.74 -2.17 34.54
N THR A 35 -6.80 -2.20 35.35
CA THR A 35 -8.19 -2.52 34.95
C THR A 35 -8.91 -1.39 34.22
N ARG A 36 -8.26 -0.23 34.00
CA ARG A 36 -8.91 0.98 33.44
C ARG A 36 -8.30 1.55 32.17
N GLU A 37 -7.22 0.98 31.62
CA GLU A 37 -6.60 1.48 30.39
C GLU A 37 -6.68 0.48 29.24
N SER A 38 -7.13 0.95 28.07
CA SER A 38 -7.32 0.13 26.87
C SER A 38 -5.99 -0.38 26.32
N SER A 39 -5.91 -1.70 26.09
CA SER A 39 -4.77 -2.39 25.50
C SER A 39 -4.35 -1.82 24.13
N PRO A 40 -3.05 -1.56 23.88
CA PRO A 40 -2.60 -1.19 22.54
C PRO A 40 -2.85 -2.34 21.55
N VAL A 41 -3.17 -1.96 20.32
CA VAL A 41 -3.47 -2.89 19.22
C VAL A 41 -2.34 -2.80 18.19
N LEU A 42 -1.69 -3.94 17.92
CA LEU A 42 -0.79 -4.10 16.78
C LEU A 42 -1.62 -4.53 15.56
N VAL A 43 -1.59 -3.70 14.52
CA VAL A 43 -2.16 -4.03 13.20
C VAL A 43 -1.02 -4.38 12.26
N ARG A 44 -1.01 -5.59 11.72
CA ARG A 44 -0.09 -6.02 10.65
C ARG A 44 -0.77 -5.83 9.30
N THR A 45 -0.19 -5.01 8.43
CA THR A 45 -0.69 -4.74 7.08
C THR A 45 0.44 -4.23 6.19
N ARG A 46 0.26 -4.26 4.87
CA ARG A 46 1.14 -3.54 3.93
C ARG A 46 0.91 -2.04 4.15
N LEU A 47 1.95 -1.31 4.54
CA LEU A 47 1.85 0.09 4.94
C LEU A 47 1.59 0.97 3.70
N PRO A 48 0.42 1.64 3.58
CA PRO A 48 0.23 2.62 2.53
C PRO A 48 1.08 3.87 2.81
N GLY A 49 1.46 4.62 1.78
CA GLY A 49 2.27 5.85 1.97
C GLY A 49 1.54 6.95 2.76
N CYS A 50 0.20 6.97 2.70
CA CYS A 50 -0.66 7.84 3.47
C CYS A 50 -1.87 7.06 3.98
N MET A 51 -2.40 7.44 5.14
CA MET A 51 -3.62 6.89 5.71
C MET A 51 -4.55 8.02 6.15
N LYS A 52 -5.78 7.97 5.69
CA LYS A 52 -6.89 8.78 6.18
C LYS A 52 -7.31 8.28 7.56
N ILE A 53 -7.00 9.09 8.57
CA ILE A 53 -7.47 8.92 9.93
C ILE A 53 -8.51 10.04 10.14
N TRP A 54 -9.80 9.66 10.16
CA TRP A 54 -10.95 10.59 10.15
C TRP A 54 -11.00 11.48 8.90
N PHE A 55 -10.86 12.78 9.11
CA PHE A 55 -10.88 13.84 8.10
C PHE A 55 -9.46 14.27 7.69
N THR A 56 -8.43 13.68 8.28
CA THR A 56 -7.02 14.03 8.05
C THR A 56 -6.25 12.91 7.37
N ASN A 57 -5.48 13.26 6.35
CA ASN A 57 -4.52 12.37 5.72
C ASN A 57 -3.19 12.43 6.45
N GLN A 58 -2.77 11.31 7.03
CA GLN A 58 -1.51 11.18 7.75
C GLN A 58 -0.50 10.43 6.89
N ARG A 59 0.68 11.02 6.69
CA ARG A 59 1.80 10.31 6.07
C ARG A 59 2.30 9.25 7.03
N ILE A 60 2.39 8.01 6.56
CA ILE A 60 2.94 6.93 7.37
C ILE A 60 4.43 6.86 7.11
N GLN A 61 5.22 6.98 8.17
CA GLN A 61 6.64 6.72 8.13
C GLN A 61 6.94 5.39 8.85
N SER A 62 7.85 4.62 8.25
CA SER A 62 8.38 3.43 8.89
C SER A 62 9.14 3.82 10.15
N PHE A 63 8.79 3.18 11.26
CA PHE A 63 9.50 3.36 12.52
C PHE A 63 10.77 2.52 12.50
N ILE A 64 11.93 3.19 12.48
CA ILE A 64 13.23 2.53 12.57
C ILE A 64 13.63 2.49 14.04
N ASP A 65 13.69 1.28 14.59
CA ASP A 65 14.16 1.04 15.96
C ASP A 65 15.60 1.50 16.14
N ARG A 66 15.92 2.02 17.34
CA ARG A 66 17.29 2.32 17.72
C ARG A 66 18.10 1.02 17.92
N PRO A 67 19.38 0.98 17.52
CA PRO A 67 20.28 -0.12 17.82
C PRO A 67 20.26 -0.47 19.30
N ARG A 68 20.01 -1.74 19.59
CA ARG A 68 19.95 -2.21 20.96
C ARG A 68 21.36 -2.38 21.50
N GLN A 69 21.69 -1.58 22.50
CA GLN A 69 22.98 -1.61 23.16
C GLN A 69 22.88 -2.32 24.51
N CYS A 70 23.86 -3.19 24.81
CA CYS A 70 23.97 -3.81 26.12
C CYS A 70 24.30 -2.75 27.18
N THR A 71 23.54 -2.72 28.28
CA THR A 71 23.72 -1.74 29.36
C THR A 71 24.89 -2.07 30.29
N LYS A 72 25.43 -3.30 30.25
CA LYS A 72 26.59 -3.71 31.04
C LYS A 72 27.90 -3.39 30.34
N CYS A 73 28.05 -3.84 29.09
CA CYS A 73 29.31 -3.75 28.34
C CYS A 73 29.25 -2.85 27.10
N TYR A 74 28.12 -2.19 26.83
CA TYR A 74 27.90 -1.29 25.69
C TYR A 74 28.12 -1.89 24.29
N SER A 75 28.22 -3.22 24.19
CA SER A 75 28.26 -3.94 22.92
C SER A 75 26.88 -3.95 22.25
N PHE A 76 26.87 -3.92 20.92
CA PHE A 76 25.66 -4.08 20.09
C PHE A 76 25.37 -5.55 19.72
N MET A 77 26.23 -6.50 20.09
CA MET A 77 26.12 -7.88 19.64
C MET A 77 25.11 -8.72 20.41
N HIS A 78 24.78 -8.33 21.64
CA HIS A 78 23.94 -9.13 22.52
C HIS A 78 23.06 -8.26 23.43
N PRO A 79 21.91 -8.80 23.87
CA PRO A 79 21.04 -8.16 24.85
C PRO A 79 21.66 -8.16 26.26
N SER A 80 21.38 -7.16 27.11
CA SER A 80 21.91 -7.12 28.50
C SER A 80 21.61 -8.38 29.33
N ARG A 81 20.52 -9.09 29.02
CA ARG A 81 20.07 -10.28 29.76
C ARG A 81 20.99 -11.49 29.59
N VAL A 82 21.69 -11.60 28.46
CA VAL A 82 22.65 -12.69 28.19
C VAL A 82 24.09 -12.24 28.38
N CYS A 83 24.29 -11.02 28.91
CA CYS A 83 25.61 -10.48 29.12
C CYS A 83 26.20 -11.00 30.44
N GLU A 84 27.29 -11.74 30.32
CA GLU A 84 28.09 -12.27 31.44
C GLU A 84 29.21 -11.33 31.87
N LYS A 85 29.47 -10.27 31.11
CA LYS A 85 30.51 -9.28 31.43
C LYS A 85 30.10 -8.43 32.63
N THR A 86 31.11 -8.01 33.39
CA THR A 86 30.96 -7.02 34.45
C THR A 86 30.53 -5.66 33.87
N PRO A 87 29.69 -4.88 34.58
CA PRO A 87 29.34 -3.53 34.16
C PRO A 87 30.59 -2.66 34.09
N VAL A 88 30.77 -1.98 32.96
CA VAL A 88 31.87 -1.02 32.76
C VAL A 88 31.31 0.40 32.68
N CYS A 89 32.18 1.39 32.75
CA CYS A 89 31.82 2.79 32.54
C CYS A 89 31.53 3.06 31.04
N HIS A 90 30.44 3.77 30.73
CA HIS A 90 30.15 4.18 29.35
C HIS A 90 31.15 5.20 28.79
N SER A 91 31.81 5.98 29.66
CA SER A 91 32.73 7.05 29.25
C SER A 91 34.10 6.51 28.89
N CYS A 92 34.71 5.66 29.74
CA CYS A 92 36.09 5.20 29.57
C CYS A 92 36.25 3.68 29.36
N GLY A 93 35.17 2.90 29.54
CA GLY A 93 35.19 1.46 29.30
C GLY A 93 35.84 0.61 30.39
N THR A 94 36.31 1.21 31.49
CA THR A 94 36.90 0.49 32.63
C THR A 94 35.88 0.30 33.76
N ILE A 95 36.20 -0.60 34.69
CA ILE A 95 35.40 -0.84 35.89
C ILE A 95 35.86 0.16 36.95
N HIS A 96 34.97 1.06 37.35
CA HIS A 96 35.19 1.95 38.48
C HIS A 96 33.85 2.38 39.08
N SER A 97 33.89 2.89 40.30
CA SER A 97 32.75 3.48 41.00
C SER A 97 32.90 5.00 41.05
N GLY A 98 31.79 5.74 41.06
CA GLY A 98 31.81 7.20 41.17
C GLY A 98 32.14 7.94 39.88
N ILE A 99 32.56 9.21 40.00
CA ILE A 99 32.79 10.12 38.88
C ILE A 99 33.96 9.62 38.03
N CYS A 100 33.74 9.49 36.73
CA CYS A 100 34.78 9.12 35.78
C CYS A 100 35.74 10.29 35.55
N GLN A 101 37.00 10.16 35.99
CA GLN A 101 38.05 11.15 35.75
C GLN A 101 38.96 10.78 34.55
N VAL A 102 38.76 9.59 33.98
CA VAL A 102 39.54 9.10 32.85
C VAL A 102 39.02 9.74 31.55
N PRO A 103 39.90 10.11 30.60
CA PRO A 103 39.48 10.55 29.26
C PRO A 103 38.49 9.57 28.61
N GLN A 104 37.58 10.11 27.80
CA GLN A 104 36.58 9.28 27.14
C GLN A 104 37.24 8.33 26.14
N LYS A 105 36.85 7.06 26.19
CA LYS A 105 37.33 6.02 25.29
C LYS A 105 36.20 5.02 25.01
N CYS A 106 35.83 4.91 23.74
CA CYS A 106 34.73 4.07 23.32
C CYS A 106 35.13 2.59 23.35
N VAL A 107 34.41 1.76 24.11
CA VAL A 107 34.67 0.29 24.16
C VAL A 107 34.46 -0.41 22.83
N ASN A 108 33.69 0.19 21.92
CA ASN A 108 33.34 -0.41 20.65
C ASN A 108 34.41 -0.09 19.58
N CYS A 109 34.72 1.19 19.36
CA CYS A 109 35.62 1.62 18.27
C CYS A 109 36.96 2.20 18.75
N GLN A 110 37.20 2.24 20.06
CA GLN A 110 38.42 2.78 20.68
C GLN A 110 38.70 4.27 20.42
N GLY A 111 37.70 5.04 19.96
CA GLY A 111 37.83 6.48 19.72
C GLY A 111 37.55 7.34 20.95
N ASP A 112 37.89 8.63 20.86
CA ASP A 112 37.82 9.61 21.95
C ASP A 112 36.39 10.14 22.19
N HIS A 113 35.48 9.22 22.51
CA HIS A 113 34.09 9.53 22.84
C HIS A 113 33.49 8.43 23.73
N SER A 114 32.41 8.75 24.44
CA SER A 114 31.64 7.75 25.20
C SER A 114 31.00 6.69 24.29
N ALA A 115 30.91 5.45 24.77
CA ALA A 115 30.30 4.32 24.07
C ALA A 115 28.82 4.52 23.66
N THR A 116 28.12 5.50 24.23
CA THR A 116 26.73 5.86 23.90
C THR A 116 26.62 6.94 22.82
N SER A 117 27.75 7.46 22.33
CA SER A 117 27.79 8.50 21.30
C SER A 117 27.17 8.02 19.98
N LYS A 118 26.25 8.82 19.44
CA LYS A 118 25.66 8.58 18.11
C LYS A 118 26.64 8.80 16.96
N GLY A 119 27.75 9.50 17.22
CA GLY A 119 28.84 9.67 16.26
C GLY A 119 29.77 8.47 16.15
N CYS A 120 29.61 7.44 16.99
CA CYS A 120 30.45 6.25 16.94
C CYS A 120 30.26 5.53 15.60
N PRO A 121 31.34 5.19 14.86
CA PRO A 121 31.25 4.46 13.59
C PRO A 121 30.50 3.14 13.70
N LEU A 122 30.63 2.45 14.84
CA LEU A 122 29.90 1.21 15.09
C LEU A 122 28.42 1.44 15.40
N TYR A 123 28.06 2.54 16.08
CA TYR A 123 26.66 2.90 16.24
C TYR A 123 26.00 3.22 14.88
N ILE A 124 26.68 4.01 14.04
CA ILE A 124 26.21 4.37 12.70
C ILE A 124 26.02 3.10 11.85
N LYS A 125 26.99 2.17 11.89
CA LYS A 125 26.88 0.88 11.21
C LYS A 125 25.62 0.12 11.65
N GLU A 126 25.37 0.00 12.94
CA GLU A 126 24.19 -0.70 13.46
C GLU A 126 22.88 0.03 13.10
N GLN A 127 22.89 1.36 13.11
CA GLN A 127 21.74 2.18 12.68
C GLN A 127 21.39 1.90 11.20
N ASN A 128 22.39 1.84 10.33
CA ASN A 128 22.19 1.52 8.91
C ASN A 128 21.64 0.10 8.72
N ILE A 129 22.09 -0.87 9.53
CA ILE A 129 21.54 -2.23 9.51
C ILE A 129 20.06 -2.23 9.93
N MET A 130 19.69 -1.47 10.97
CA MET A 130 18.29 -1.35 11.41
C MET A 130 17.41 -0.67 10.35
N GLU A 131 17.95 0.30 9.64
CA GLU A 131 17.28 0.97 8.52
C GLU A 131 17.09 0.03 7.32
N LEU A 132 18.12 -0.73 6.94
CA LEU A 132 18.05 -1.75 5.89
C LEU A 132 17.02 -2.83 6.22
N LYS A 133 17.01 -3.28 7.49
CA LYS A 133 16.04 -4.23 8.03
C LYS A 133 14.61 -3.71 7.87
N CYS A 134 14.38 -2.45 8.26
CA CYS A 134 13.07 -1.81 8.23
C CYS A 134 12.56 -1.64 6.79
N ARG A 135 13.40 -1.13 5.88
CA ARG A 135 13.02 -0.88 4.47
C ARG A 135 12.73 -2.15 3.67
N ASN A 136 13.49 -3.22 3.92
CA ASN A 136 13.39 -4.46 3.13
C ASN A 136 12.62 -5.58 3.83
N HIS A 137 12.00 -5.29 4.99
CA HIS A 137 11.24 -6.27 5.78
C HIS A 137 12.04 -7.53 6.13
N LEU A 138 13.32 -7.37 6.46
CA LEU A 138 14.23 -8.47 6.74
C LEU A 138 14.28 -8.81 8.23
N THR A 139 14.80 -10.01 8.54
CA THR A 139 15.29 -10.29 9.88
C THR A 139 16.58 -9.51 10.17
N THR A 140 16.89 -9.30 11.44
CA THR A 140 18.14 -8.60 11.83
C THR A 140 19.39 -9.34 11.33
N ALA A 141 19.34 -10.69 11.29
CA ALA A 141 20.46 -11.50 10.83
C ALA A 141 20.69 -11.36 9.31
N GLU A 142 19.62 -11.38 8.51
CA GLU A 142 19.70 -11.16 7.06
C GLU A 142 20.20 -9.77 6.73
N ALA A 143 19.63 -8.73 7.36
CA ALA A 143 20.08 -7.35 7.15
C ALA A 143 21.58 -7.18 7.45
N ARG A 144 22.06 -7.80 8.54
CA ARG A 144 23.49 -7.79 8.90
C ARG A 144 24.35 -8.54 7.88
N ARG A 145 23.88 -9.68 7.35
CA ARG A 145 24.59 -10.43 6.29
C ARG A 145 24.72 -9.59 5.03
N ILE A 146 23.62 -9.02 4.54
CA ILE A 146 23.60 -8.19 3.32
C ILE A 146 24.50 -6.96 3.48
N TYR A 147 24.38 -6.24 4.60
CA TYR A 147 25.21 -5.06 4.86
C TYR A 147 26.72 -5.38 4.90
N ASN A 148 27.09 -6.51 5.51
CA ASN A 148 28.49 -6.92 5.55
C ASN A 148 28.99 -7.47 4.21
N GLN A 149 28.10 -8.02 3.38
CA GLN A 149 28.44 -8.54 2.05
C GLN A 149 28.64 -7.40 1.04
N SER A 150 27.79 -6.37 1.07
CA SER A 150 27.97 -5.16 0.26
C SER A 150 29.23 -4.38 0.63
N ALA A 151 29.67 -4.45 1.89
CA ALA A 151 30.96 -3.88 2.32
C ALA A 151 32.18 -4.73 1.91
N LYS A 152 31.97 -5.98 1.44
CA LYS A 152 33.03 -6.96 1.10
C LYS A 152 33.14 -7.25 -0.40
N VAL A 153 32.57 -6.40 -1.27
CA VAL A 153 32.81 -6.54 -2.71
C VAL A 153 34.30 -6.30 -2.96
N ASN A 154 35.06 -7.39 -3.09
CA ASN A 154 36.47 -7.35 -3.43
C ASN A 154 36.59 -7.50 -4.94
N TYR A 155 37.66 -6.96 -5.52
CA TYR A 155 37.88 -7.00 -6.96
C TYR A 155 37.73 -8.43 -7.53
N ALA A 156 38.22 -9.44 -6.82
CA ALA A 156 38.12 -10.84 -7.20
C ALA A 156 36.68 -11.40 -7.21
N SER A 157 35.79 -10.95 -6.32
CA SER A 157 34.39 -11.39 -6.29
C SER A 157 33.54 -10.68 -7.34
N ALA A 158 33.86 -9.42 -7.67
CA ALA A 158 33.31 -8.74 -8.84
C ALA A 158 33.74 -9.44 -10.16
N VAL A 159 35.02 -9.78 -10.29
CA VAL A 159 35.53 -10.52 -11.47
C VAL A 159 34.96 -11.94 -11.55
N LYS A 160 34.76 -12.66 -10.45
CA LYS A 160 34.09 -13.98 -10.48
C LYS A 160 32.58 -13.88 -10.78
N ALA A 161 31.92 -12.81 -10.35
CA ALA A 161 30.54 -12.53 -10.73
C ALA A 161 30.42 -12.17 -12.23
N HIS A 162 31.49 -11.65 -12.81
CA HIS A 162 31.66 -11.43 -14.25
C HIS A 162 32.62 -12.46 -14.85
N ALA A 163 32.22 -13.75 -14.83
CA ALA A 163 32.87 -14.73 -15.70
C ALA A 163 32.93 -14.16 -17.14
N PRO A 164 33.98 -14.46 -17.94
CA PRO A 164 34.06 -13.98 -19.32
C PRO A 164 32.77 -14.38 -20.01
N ILE A 165 31.98 -13.38 -20.40
CA ILE A 165 30.70 -13.61 -21.07
C ILE A 165 31.07 -14.04 -22.49
N ASN A 166 31.28 -15.34 -22.68
CA ASN A 166 31.61 -15.92 -23.98
C ASN A 166 30.40 -15.91 -24.94
N ASP A 167 29.21 -15.58 -24.43
CA ASP A 167 27.94 -15.58 -25.16
C ASP A 167 27.08 -14.37 -24.78
N ILE A 168 27.61 -13.17 -25.07
CA ILE A 168 26.88 -11.90 -24.91
C ILE A 168 25.61 -11.91 -25.77
N GLU A 169 25.72 -12.49 -26.96
CA GLU A 169 24.65 -12.59 -27.94
C GLU A 169 23.50 -13.45 -27.43
N GLY A 170 23.76 -14.66 -26.91
CA GLY A 170 22.73 -15.52 -26.34
C GLY A 170 22.05 -14.97 -25.10
N GLN A 171 22.77 -14.24 -24.23
CA GLN A 171 22.15 -13.55 -23.09
C GLN A 171 21.25 -12.39 -23.51
N ILE A 172 21.67 -11.60 -24.51
CA ILE A 172 20.86 -10.50 -25.04
C ILE A 172 19.61 -11.07 -25.71
N ASN A 173 19.77 -12.09 -26.55
CA ASN A 173 18.67 -12.76 -27.23
C ASN A 173 17.69 -13.36 -26.22
N GLY A 174 18.17 -14.08 -25.21
CA GLY A 174 17.31 -14.64 -24.16
C GLY A 174 16.54 -13.59 -23.36
N LYS A 175 17.15 -12.44 -23.06
CA LYS A 175 16.45 -11.33 -22.40
C LYS A 175 15.45 -10.64 -23.32
N MET A 176 15.75 -10.53 -24.61
CA MET A 176 14.86 -9.97 -25.62
C MET A 176 13.63 -10.87 -25.80
N GLU A 177 13.83 -12.18 -25.94
CA GLU A 177 12.76 -13.18 -26.00
C GLU A 177 11.87 -13.15 -24.75
N ALA A 178 12.46 -13.10 -23.55
CA ALA A 178 11.71 -13.01 -22.31
C ALA A 178 10.90 -11.69 -22.20
N MET A 179 11.41 -10.60 -22.77
CA MET A 179 10.69 -9.33 -22.85
C MET A 179 9.53 -9.40 -23.84
N LEU A 180 9.77 -10.00 -25.01
CA LEU A 180 8.75 -10.20 -26.04
C LEU A 180 7.61 -11.08 -25.53
N LEU A 181 7.92 -12.17 -24.83
CA LEU A 181 6.92 -13.06 -24.24
C LEU A 181 6.03 -12.32 -23.23
N LYS A 182 6.63 -11.55 -22.31
CA LYS A 182 5.88 -10.73 -21.33
C LYS A 182 5.04 -9.65 -21.99
N MET A 183 5.51 -9.11 -23.11
CA MET A 183 4.74 -8.13 -23.88
C MET A 183 3.54 -8.79 -24.54
N ASN A 184 3.71 -10.00 -25.09
CA ASN A 184 2.63 -10.78 -25.69
C ASN A 184 1.55 -11.17 -24.66
N GLU A 185 1.96 -11.67 -23.49
CA GLU A 185 1.03 -11.97 -22.37
C GLU A 185 0.21 -10.73 -21.97
N LYS A 186 0.83 -9.54 -21.92
CA LYS A 186 0.13 -8.29 -21.64
C LYS A 186 -0.85 -7.92 -22.75
N ILE A 187 -0.49 -8.11 -24.01
CA ILE A 187 -1.37 -7.84 -25.15
C ILE A 187 -2.60 -8.75 -25.08
N GLU A 188 -2.42 -10.04 -24.84
CA GLU A 188 -3.52 -10.99 -24.67
C GLU A 188 -4.44 -10.62 -23.50
N SER A 189 -3.86 -10.24 -22.35
CA SER A 189 -4.63 -9.77 -21.20
C SER A 189 -5.47 -8.53 -21.50
N VAL A 190 -4.93 -7.58 -22.27
CA VAL A 190 -5.66 -6.38 -22.72
C VAL A 190 -6.80 -6.76 -23.66
N ILE A 191 -6.57 -7.66 -24.62
CA ILE A 191 -7.61 -8.13 -25.56
C ILE A 191 -8.75 -8.80 -24.79
N GLN A 192 -8.45 -9.68 -23.85
CA GLN A 192 -9.46 -10.33 -23.01
C GLN A 192 -10.28 -9.33 -22.20
N THR A 193 -9.61 -8.31 -21.64
CA THR A 193 -10.29 -7.25 -20.88
C THR A 193 -11.23 -6.43 -21.75
N ILE A 194 -10.81 -6.10 -22.98
CA ILE A 194 -11.65 -5.35 -23.93
C ILE A 194 -12.87 -6.18 -24.33
N ASN A 195 -12.67 -7.46 -24.68
CA ASN A 195 -13.77 -8.34 -25.07
C ASN A 195 -14.81 -8.49 -23.94
N ALA A 196 -14.36 -8.72 -22.71
CA ALA A 196 -15.25 -8.82 -21.55
C ALA A 196 -16.04 -7.52 -21.31
N LYS A 197 -15.40 -6.35 -21.50
CA LYS A 197 -16.08 -5.05 -21.39
C LYS A 197 -17.10 -4.83 -22.51
N MET A 198 -16.78 -5.22 -23.75
CA MET A 198 -17.71 -5.11 -24.87
C MET A 198 -18.94 -6.00 -24.65
N GLU A 199 -18.73 -7.23 -24.18
CA GLU A 199 -19.83 -8.16 -23.86
C GLU A 199 -20.70 -7.63 -22.72
N GLN A 200 -20.07 -7.07 -21.67
CA GLN A 200 -20.80 -6.41 -20.59
C GLN A 200 -21.65 -5.23 -21.10
N GLN A 201 -21.11 -4.40 -22.00
CA GLN A 201 -21.86 -3.29 -22.60
C GLN A 201 -23.03 -3.79 -23.46
N ALA A 202 -22.83 -4.86 -24.24
CA ALA A 202 -23.89 -5.47 -25.03
C ALA A 202 -25.03 -5.98 -24.14
N ASN A 203 -24.71 -6.67 -23.04
CA ASN A 203 -25.69 -7.17 -22.09
C ASN A 203 -26.47 -6.04 -21.41
N GLN A 204 -25.80 -4.95 -21.01
CA GLN A 204 -26.47 -3.76 -20.45
C GLN A 204 -27.46 -3.13 -21.45
N LEU A 205 -27.12 -3.14 -22.74
CA LEU A 205 -27.98 -2.62 -23.80
C LEU A 205 -29.24 -3.49 -23.98
N VAL A 206 -29.07 -4.81 -23.93
CA VAL A 206 -30.19 -5.77 -24.00
C VAL A 206 -31.11 -5.59 -22.78
N GLU A 207 -30.57 -5.50 -21.57
CA GLU A 207 -31.37 -5.27 -20.35
C GLU A 207 -32.16 -3.95 -20.41
N LEU A 208 -31.56 -2.88 -20.93
CA LEU A 208 -32.26 -1.61 -21.11
C LEU A 208 -33.42 -1.74 -22.10
N PHE A 209 -33.23 -2.51 -23.17
CA PHE A 209 -34.27 -2.77 -24.16
C PHE A 209 -35.43 -3.59 -23.57
N GLU A 210 -35.12 -4.66 -22.84
CA GLU A 210 -36.14 -5.49 -22.17
C GLU A 210 -36.99 -4.65 -21.22
N ARG A 211 -36.37 -3.81 -20.38
CA ARG A 211 -37.09 -2.90 -19.46
C ARG A 211 -37.98 -1.90 -20.19
N LEU A 212 -37.54 -1.39 -21.34
CA LEU A 212 -38.34 -0.50 -22.18
C LEU A 212 -39.57 -1.21 -22.74
N VAL A 213 -39.40 -2.44 -23.25
CA VAL A 213 -40.52 -3.26 -23.75
C VAL A 213 -41.51 -3.58 -22.64
N GLU A 214 -41.04 -3.99 -21.46
CA GLU A 214 -41.89 -4.23 -20.30
C GLU A 214 -42.68 -2.99 -19.88
N SER A 215 -42.04 -1.83 -19.84
CA SER A 215 -42.70 -0.56 -19.51
C SER A 215 -43.78 -0.20 -20.53
N LEU A 216 -43.50 -0.39 -21.83
CA LEU A 216 -44.50 -0.18 -22.88
C LEU A 216 -45.70 -1.12 -22.72
N LEU A 217 -45.45 -2.42 -22.49
CA LEU A 217 -46.51 -3.41 -22.28
C LEU A 217 -47.38 -3.07 -21.05
N GLN A 218 -46.75 -2.65 -19.95
CA GLN A 218 -47.46 -2.20 -18.75
C GLN A 218 -48.32 -0.97 -19.04
N ASN A 219 -47.78 0.04 -19.74
CA ASN A 219 -48.52 1.24 -20.12
C ASN A 219 -49.73 0.91 -21.03
N PHE A 220 -49.56 0.03 -22.03
CA PHE A 220 -50.65 -0.43 -22.88
C PHE A 220 -51.74 -1.14 -22.08
N SER A 221 -51.37 -2.00 -21.13
CA SER A 221 -52.32 -2.68 -20.27
C SER A 221 -53.12 -1.72 -19.38
N ALA A 222 -52.48 -0.65 -18.88
CA ALA A 222 -53.13 0.39 -18.09
C ALA A 222 -54.11 1.23 -18.92
N ILE A 223 -53.74 1.57 -20.17
CA ILE A 223 -54.62 2.28 -21.10
C ILE A 223 -55.86 1.43 -21.44
N ASN A 224 -55.69 0.14 -21.70
CA ASN A 224 -56.82 -0.75 -21.99
C ASN A 224 -57.76 -0.93 -20.80
N LYS A 225 -57.26 -0.89 -19.57
CA LYS A 225 -58.09 -0.89 -18.34
C LYS A 225 -58.87 0.42 -18.14
N LEU A 226 -58.36 1.54 -18.66
CA LEU A 226 -59.03 2.85 -18.64
C LEU A 226 -60.02 3.05 -19.81
N GLY A 227 -59.95 2.22 -20.86
CA GLY A 227 -60.75 2.33 -22.08
C GLY A 227 -62.15 1.70 -22.04
N GLY A 228 -62.64 1.31 -20.85
CA GLY A 228 -63.94 0.66 -20.67
C GLY A 228 -65.16 1.58 -20.77
N GLU A 229 -65.01 2.90 -20.86
CA GLU A 229 -66.13 3.83 -21.02
C GLU A 229 -66.05 4.58 -22.36
N THR A 230 -67.03 4.29 -23.21
CA THR A 230 -67.21 4.77 -24.58
C THR A 230 -67.18 6.29 -24.71
N ILE A 231 -66.31 6.86 -25.55
CA ILE A 231 -66.54 8.23 -26.08
C ILE A 231 -66.22 8.32 -27.58
N SER A 232 -67.26 8.73 -28.31
CA SER A 232 -67.47 8.91 -29.76
C SER A 232 -66.34 9.60 -30.58
N PRO A 233 -66.23 9.34 -31.91
CA PRO A 233 -65.05 9.65 -32.73
C PRO A 233 -64.74 11.14 -32.98
N SER A 234 -65.66 12.04 -32.65
CA SER A 234 -65.58 13.46 -33.06
C SER A 234 -64.57 14.31 -32.26
N ARG A 235 -63.95 13.81 -31.20
CA ARG A 235 -62.97 14.57 -30.38
C ARG A 235 -61.50 14.35 -30.75
N LYS A 236 -61.15 13.31 -31.54
CA LYS A 236 -59.73 13.05 -31.91
C LYS A 236 -59.11 14.16 -32.76
N LYS A 237 -59.89 14.84 -33.62
CA LYS A 237 -59.37 15.91 -34.48
C LYS A 237 -58.90 17.15 -33.70
N LYS A 238 -59.57 17.52 -32.59
CA LYS A 238 -59.19 18.68 -31.77
C LYS A 238 -58.00 18.43 -30.83
N ALA A 239 -57.71 17.18 -30.48
CA ALA A 239 -56.58 16.84 -29.61
C ALA A 239 -55.25 16.80 -30.40
N VAL A 240 -55.27 16.28 -31.63
CA VAL A 240 -54.09 16.22 -32.50
C VAL A 240 -53.65 17.63 -32.96
N ASP A 241 -54.60 18.51 -33.26
CA ASP A 241 -54.29 19.92 -33.61
C ASP A 241 -53.74 20.74 -32.44
N LYS A 242 -54.08 20.39 -31.19
CA LYS A 242 -53.52 21.05 -30.00
C LYS A 242 -52.10 20.58 -29.68
N LEU A 243 -51.77 19.32 -29.96
CA LEU A 243 -50.40 18.80 -29.81
C LEU A 243 -49.43 19.37 -30.85
N ARG A 244 -49.88 19.55 -32.10
CA ARG A 244 -49.09 20.18 -33.18
C ARG A 244 -48.78 21.66 -32.90
N LYS A 245 -49.65 22.37 -32.16
CA LYS A 245 -49.44 23.76 -31.75
C LYS A 245 -48.63 23.92 -30.46
N ALA A 246 -48.49 22.87 -29.65
CA ALA A 246 -47.73 22.89 -28.40
C ALA A 246 -46.24 22.52 -28.57
N SER A 247 -45.87 21.81 -29.63
CA SER A 247 -44.46 21.56 -29.97
C SER A 247 -43.88 22.75 -30.75
N GLY A 248 -43.51 23.81 -30.03
CA GLY A 248 -42.78 24.96 -30.59
C GLY A 248 -41.35 24.63 -31.03
N VAL A 249 -41.17 23.70 -31.98
CA VAL A 249 -39.88 23.43 -32.62
C VAL A 249 -40.00 23.71 -34.11
N PRO A 250 -39.40 24.80 -34.62
CA PRO A 250 -39.20 24.95 -36.05
C PRO A 250 -38.02 24.07 -36.47
N MET A 251 -38.29 22.97 -37.15
CA MET A 251 -37.29 22.31 -38.00
C MET A 251 -37.54 22.76 -39.44
N GLN A 252 -36.90 23.86 -39.83
CA GLN A 252 -36.52 24.06 -41.22
C GLN A 252 -35.24 23.27 -41.46
N LEU A 253 -35.34 22.20 -42.24
CA LEU A 253 -34.22 21.63 -42.96
C LEU A 253 -34.50 21.90 -44.43
N ASP A 254 -33.93 22.99 -44.95
CA ASP A 254 -33.87 23.22 -46.38
C ASP A 254 -32.96 22.15 -46.99
N ALA A 255 -33.57 21.25 -47.75
CA ALA A 255 -32.87 20.39 -48.68
C ALA A 255 -32.52 21.24 -49.92
N GLY A 256 -31.38 21.92 -49.87
CA GLY A 256 -30.72 22.48 -51.04
C GLY A 256 -30.06 21.36 -51.84
N ALA A 257 -30.78 20.84 -52.83
CA ALA A 257 -30.17 20.24 -54.00
C ALA A 257 -29.45 21.34 -54.80
N LEU A 258 -28.29 21.04 -55.38
CA LEU A 258 -27.87 21.39 -56.74
C LEU A 258 -26.39 21.07 -56.96
N GLY A 259 -26.12 20.43 -58.10
CA GLY A 259 -24.92 20.69 -58.92
C GLY A 259 -23.67 19.92 -58.58
#